data_AF-A0A150LUI2-F1
#
_entry.id   AF-A0A150LUI2-F1
#
_cell.length_a   1.000
_cell.length_b   1.000
_cell.length_c   1.000
_cell.angle_alpha   90.00
_cell.angle_beta   90.00
_cell.angle_gamma   90.00
#
_symmetry.space_group_name_H-M   'P 1'
#
loop_
_entity.id
_entity.type
_entity.pdbx_description
1 polymer ?
#
loop_
_entity_poly.entity_id
_entity_poly.type
_entity_poly.pdbx_seq_one_letter_code
_entity_poly.pdbx_strand_id
1 'polypeptide(L)' 'MNDAIQLHEQISQYMINKGYYHPANVQEQLRVDMQAAQQALQTSNVR' A
#
# COMPACT_ATOMS: atom_id res chain seq x y z
N MET A 1 -10.97 10.54 -18.94
CA MET A 1 -11.21 11.01 -17.57
C MET A 1 -11.92 9.95 -16.75
N ASN A 2 -13.07 9.44 -17.21
CA ASN A 2 -13.81 8.37 -16.53
C ASN A 2 -12.97 7.10 -16.31
N ASP A 3 -12.23 6.64 -17.32
CA ASP A 3 -11.40 5.44 -17.21
C ASP A 3 -10.30 5.56 -16.13
N ALA A 4 -9.70 6.75 -15.99
CA ALA A 4 -8.69 6.99 -14.99
C ALA A 4 -9.27 6.98 -13.57
N ILE A 5 -10.49 7.51 -13.40
CA ILE A 5 -11.20 7.49 -12.12
C ILE A 5 -11.58 6.04 -11.76
N GLN A 6 -12.16 5.30 -12.71
CA GLN A 6 -12.54 3.91 -12.50
C GLN A 6 -11.32 3.03 -12.18
N LEU A 7 -10.22 3.22 -12.89
CA LEU A 7 -8.98 2.49 -12.63
C LEU A 7 -8.42 2.82 -11.24
N HIS A 8 -8.42 4.10 -10.85
CA HIS A 8 -7.97 4.50 -9.52
C HIS A 8 -8.83 3.86 -8.42
N GLU A 9 -10.15 3.81 -8.59
CA GLU A 9 -11.06 3.14 -7.67
C GLU A 9 -10.76 1.64 -7.55
N GLN A 10 -10.60 0.94 -8.68
CA GLN A 10 -10.28 -0.49 -8.69
C GLN A 10 -8.96 -0.81 -7.97
N ILE A 11 -7.92 0.00 -8.22
CA ILE A 11 -6.62 -0.16 -7.58
C ILE A 11 -6.73 0.11 -6.07
N SER A 12 -7.37 1.22 -5.69
CA SER A 12 -7.58 1.58 -4.28
C SER A 12 -8.36 0.50 -3.53
N GLN A 13 -9.44 -0.02 -4.13
CA GLN A 13 -10.23 -1.11 -3.57
C GLN A 13 -9.42 -2.39 -3.39
N TYR A 14 -8.62 -2.75 -4.39
CA TYR A 14 -7.71 -3.90 -4.31
C TYR A 14 -6.71 -3.75 -3.16
N MET A 15 -6.07 -2.59 -3.04
CA MET A 15 -5.08 -2.32 -1.99
C MET A 15 -5.70 -2.33 -0.60
N ILE A 16 -6.91 -1.80 -0.44
CA ILE A 16 -7.69 -1.86 0.81
C ILE A 16 -8.01 -3.32 1.16
N ASN A 17 -8.54 -4.09 0.21
CA ASN A 17 -8.91 -5.49 0.42
C ASN A 17 -7.70 -6.37 0.79
N LYS A 18 -6.50 -6.00 0.35
CA LYS A 18 -5.25 -6.68 0.69
C LYS A 18 -4.62 -6.20 2.01
N GLY A 19 -5.13 -5.13 2.62
CA GLY A 19 -4.54 -4.52 3.81
C GLY A 19 -3.25 -3.75 3.51
N TYR A 20 -3.04 -3.32 2.27
CA TYR A 20 -1.90 -2.49 1.88
C TYR A 20 -2.20 -0.99 1.98
N TYR A 21 -3.49 -0.63 1.93
CA TYR A 21 -3.94 0.77 1.99
C TYR A 21 -5.05 0.97 3.03
N HIS A 22 -4.84 1.93 3.93
CA HIS A 22 -5.72 2.27 5.06
C HIS A 22 -6.11 3.77 5.02
N PRO A 23 -7.04 4.18 4.14
CA PRO A 23 -7.31 5.60 3.84
C PRO A 23 -7.79 6.43 5.05
N ALA A 24 -8.47 5.81 6.01
CA ALA A 24 -9.01 6.47 7.19
C ALA A 24 -8.17 6.25 8.48
N ASN A 25 -7.09 5.46 8.39
CA ASN A 25 -6.25 5.13 9.54
C ASN A 25 -4.78 5.36 9.21
N VAL A 26 -4.36 6.61 9.34
CA VAL A 26 -2.97 7.04 9.05
C VAL A 26 -1.95 6.32 9.93
N GLN A 27 -2.31 6.00 11.17
CA GLN A 27 -1.42 5.27 12.08
C GLN A 27 -1.14 3.85 11.58
N GLU A 28 -2.18 3.16 11.10
CA GLU A 28 -2.03 1.84 10.50
C GLU A 28 -1.30 1.89 9.16
N GLN A 29 -1.59 2.89 8.31
CA GLN A 29 -0.86 3.09 7.06
C GLN A 29 0.65 3.24 7.32
N LEU A 30 1.04 4.09 8.27
CA LEU A 30 2.43 4.30 8.64
C LEU A 30 3.11 3.00 9.11
N ARG A 31 2.38 2.17 9.88
CA ARG A 31 2.90 0.89 10.36
C ARG A 31 3.19 -0.08 9.20
N VAL A 32 2.25 -0.21 8.26
CA VAL A 32 2.40 -1.07 7.08
C VAL A 32 3.54 -0.57 6.19
N ASP A 33 3.65 0.74 5.98
CA ASP A 33 4.72 1.36 5.18
C ASP A 33 6.11 1.09 5.78
N MET A 34 6.25 1.25 7.10
CA MET A 34 7.50 0.98 7.81
C MET A 34 7.90 -0.50 7.74
N GLN A 35 6.92 -1.42 7.85
CA GLN A 35 7.17 -2.85 7.72
C GLN A 35 7.65 -3.20 6.30
N ALA A 36 7.00 -2.65 5.27
CA ALA A 36 7.39 -2.86 3.88
C ALA A 36 8.80 -2.31 3.60
N ALA A 37 9.11 -1.10 4.09
CA ALA A 37 10.43 -0.51 3.97
C ALA A 37 11.52 -1.35 4.66
N GLN A 38 11.26 -1.84 5.87
CA GLN A 38 12.19 -2.69 6.59
C GLN A 38 12.42 -4.03 5.85
N GLN A 39 11.36 -4.64 5.32
CA GLN A 39 11.47 -5.87 4.54
C GLN A 39 12.31 -5.64 3.26
N ALA A 40 12.09 -4.51 2.57
CA ALA A 40 12.84 -4.15 1.38
C ALA A 40 14.35 -4.01 1.70
N LEU A 41 14.69 -3.33 2.80
CA LEU A 41 16.08 -3.19 3.29
C LEU A 41 16.70 -4.55 3.62
N GLN A 42 15.97 -5.42 4.32
CA GLN A 42 16.44 -6.78 4.60
C GLN A 42 16.69 -7.58 3.32
N THR A 43 15.77 -7.55 2.35
CA THR A 43 15.96 -8.26 1.07
C THR A 43 17.07 -7.66 0.22
N SER A 44 17.33 -6.36 0.35
CA SER A 44 18.43 -5.68 -0.35
C SER A 44 19.79 -6.07 0.21
N ASN A 45 19.87 -6.26 1.54
CA ASN A 45 21.09 -6.68 2.23
C ASN A 45 21.37 -8.20 2.13
N VAL A 46 20.42 -8.98 1.60
CA VAL A 46 20.55 -10.44 1.36
C VAL A 46 21.07 -10.74 -0.06
N ARG A 47 21.47 -9.72 -0.83
CA ARG A 47 22.15 -9.87 -2.12
C ARG A 47 23.64 -9.62 -2.03
#